data_AF-A0A1I1K164-F1
#
_entry.id   AF-A0A1I1K164-F1
#
_cell.length_a   1.000
_cell.length_b   1.000
_cell.length_c   1.000
_cell.angle_alpha   90.00
_cell.angle_beta   90.00
_cell.angle_gamma   90.00
#
_symmetry.space_group_name_H-M   'P 1'
#
loop_
_entity.id
_entity.type
_entity.pdbx_description
1 polymer ?
#
loop_
_entity_poly.entity_id
_entity_poly.type
_entity_poly.pdbx_seq_one_letter_code
_entity_poly.pdbx_strand_id
1 'polypeptide(L)' 'MEIGKLFDAIPASLPDEISECLLRSGSLRVECIVSKGQHSAPGFWDA' A
#
# COMPACT_ATOMS: atom_id res chain seq x y z
N MET A 1 12.63 1.52 17.18
CA MET A 1 11.30 1.87 16.64
C MET A 1 11.53 2.98 15.63
N GLU A 2 11.18 2.74 14.37
CA GLU A 2 11.34 3.73 13.31
C GLU A 2 10.06 4.57 13.20
N ILE A 3 10.18 5.87 12.98
CA ILE A 3 9.06 6.81 12.92
C ILE A 3 9.12 7.51 11.56
N GLY A 4 8.02 7.52 10.83
CA GLY A 4 7.89 8.13 9.50
C GLY A 4 6.55 8.81 9.29
N LYS A 5 6.38 9.47 8.14
CA LYS A 5 5.14 10.15 7.74
C LYS A 5 4.59 9.52 6.47
N LEU A 6 3.32 9.12 6.49
CA LEU A 6 2.69 8.42 5.36
C LEU A 6 2.57 9.28 4.09
N PHE A 7 2.47 10.60 4.23
CA PHE A 7 2.21 11.49 3.10
C PHE A 7 3.49 12.01 2.41
N ASP A 8 4.66 11.89 3.04
CA ASP A 8 5.92 12.45 2.51
C ASP A 8 6.41 11.69 1.26
N ALA A 9 6.02 10.42 1.11
CA ALA A 9 6.47 9.54 0.03
C ALA A 9 5.43 9.31 -1.09
N ILE A 10 4.36 10.13 -1.16
CA ILE A 10 3.34 9.98 -2.20
C ILE A 10 3.87 10.53 -3.54
N PRO A 11 4.06 9.68 -4.57
CA PRO A 11 4.59 10.13 -5.84
C PRO A 11 3.53 10.91 -6.65
N ALA A 12 3.99 11.86 -7.46
CA ALA A 12 3.10 12.66 -8.31
C ALA A 12 2.42 11.81 -9.42
N SER A 13 3.14 10.82 -9.97
CA SER A 13 2.63 9.84 -10.93
C SER A 13 2.69 8.43 -10.32
N LEU A 14 1.67 7.63 -10.62
CA LEU A 14 1.52 6.31 -10.04
C LEU A 14 0.78 5.40 -11.04
N PRO A 15 1.49 4.77 -12.00
CA PRO A 15 0.87 3.93 -13.02
C PRO A 15 0.18 2.70 -12.39
N ASP A 16 0.82 2.09 -11.39
CA ASP A 16 0.31 0.96 -10.62
C ASP A 16 0.36 1.26 -9.12
N GLU A 17 -0.41 0.53 -8.33
CA GLU A 17 -0.32 0.63 -6.86
C GLU A 17 1.09 0.29 -6.37
N ILE A 18 1.53 0.98 -5.32
CA ILE A 18 2.79 0.67 -4.61
C ILE A 18 2.43 0.17 -3.22
N SER A 19 3.04 -0.93 -2.80
CA SER A 19 3.00 -1.43 -1.42
C SER A 19 4.40 -1.37 -0.81
N GLU A 20 4.50 -0.73 0.35
CA GLU A 20 5.70 -0.66 1.18
C GLU A 20 5.46 -1.38 2.51
N CYS A 21 6.35 -2.31 2.88
CA CYS A 21 6.30 -2.97 4.18
C CYS A 21 6.99 -2.09 5.24
N LEU A 22 6.21 -1.48 6.13
CA LEU A 22 6.71 -0.61 7.21
C LEU A 22 7.22 -1.40 8.42
N LEU A 23 6.58 -2.54 8.71
CA LEU A 23 6.96 -3.40 9.83
C LEU A 23 6.62 -4.85 9.53
N ARG A 24 7.54 -5.75 9.91
CA ARG A 24 7.29 -7.19 9.91
C ARG A 24 7.68 -7.78 11.26
N SER A 25 6.79 -8.56 11.87
CA SER A 25 7.04 -9.25 13.14
C SER A 25 6.25 -10.55 13.19
N GLY A 26 6.95 -11.70 13.15
CA GLY A 26 6.29 -13.01 13.05
C GLY A 26 5.34 -13.08 11.85
N SER A 27 4.06 -13.34 12.12
CA SER A 27 2.99 -13.36 11.11
C SER A 27 2.34 -11.99 10.86
N LEU A 28 2.73 -10.94 11.59
CA LEU A 28 2.23 -9.58 11.39
C LEU A 28 3.04 -8.86 10.30
N ARG A 29 2.33 -8.26 9.34
CA ARG A 29 2.86 -7.28 8.39
C ARG A 29 2.03 -6.00 8.47
N VAL A 30 2.70 -4.87 8.62
CA VAL A 30 2.11 -3.55 8.45
C VAL A 30 2.65 -2.98 7.15
N GLU A 31 1.76 -2.58 6.26
CA GLU A 31 2.12 -2.02 4.95
C GLU A 31 1.39 -0.70 4.70
N CYS A 32 2.05 0.20 3.97
CA CYS A 32 1.44 1.36 3.35
C CYS A 32 1.22 1.04 1.88
N ILE A 33 -0.04 1.13 1.44
CA ILE A 33 -0.40 0.96 0.04
C ILE A 33 -0.87 2.32 -0.47
N VAL A 34 -0.29 2.76 -1.59
CA VAL A 34 -0.67 3.98 -2.28
C VAL A 34 -1.32 3.60 -3.60
N SER A 35 -2.51 4.15 -3.84
CA SER A 35 -3.27 3.99 -5.08
C SER A 35 -3.68 5.37 -5.62
N LYS A 36 -3.84 5.46 -6.94
CA LYS A 36 -4.29 6.65 -7.69
C LYS A 36 -5.32 6.23 -8.76
N GLY A 37 -6.47 5.75 -8.30
CA GLY A 37 -7.62 5.39 -9.15
C GLY A 37 -7.64 3.93 -9.62
N GLN A 38 -6.63 3.13 -9.28
CA GLN A 38 -6.70 1.68 -9.43
C GLN A 38 -7.86 1.12 -8.58
N HIS A 39 -8.46 0.07 -9.10
CA HIS A 39 -9.51 -0.68 -8.42
C HIS A 39 -9.46 -2.13 -8.90
N SER A 40 -9.90 -3.05 -8.05
CA SER A 40 -10.06 -4.45 -8.44
C SER A 40 -11.09 -4.56 -9.57
N ALA A 41 -10.88 -5.51 -10.47
CA ALA A 41 -11.87 -5.83 -11.51
C ALA A 41 -13.21 -6.28 -10.88
N PRO A 42 -14.35 -6.11 -11.58
CA PRO A 42 -15.62 -6.69 -11.15
C PRO A 42 -15.50 -8.19 -10.91
N GLY A 43 -16.06 -8.68 -9.79
CA GLY A 43 -16.02 -10.09 -9.41
C GLY A 43 -14.72 -10.57 -8.74
N PHE A 44 -13.72 -9.70 -8.55
CA PHE A 44 -12.43 -10.09 -7.94
C PHE A 44 -12.57 -10.65 -6.52
N TRP A 45 -13.59 -10.21 -5.76
CA TRP A 45 -13.77 -10.54 -4.35
C TRP A 45 -14.87 -11.57 -4.08
N ASP A 46 -15.52 -12.12 -5.10
CA ASP A 46 -16.74 -12.92 -4.95
C ASP A 46 -16.47 -14.41 -4.63
N ALA A 47 -15.32 -14.73 -4.03
CA ALA A 47 -14.91 -16.09 -3.65
C ALA A 47 -15.61 -16.59 -2.37
#